data_AF-A0A7T5EYB5-F1
#
_entry.id   AF-A0A7T5EYB5-F1
#
_cell.length_a   1.000
_cell.length_b   1.000
_cell.length_c   1.000
_cell.angle_alpha   90.00
_cell.angle_beta   90.00
_cell.angle_gamma   90.00
#
_symmetry.space_group_name_H-M   'P 1'
#
loop_
_entity.id
_entity.type
_entity.pdbx_description
1 polymer ?
#
loop_
_entity_poly.entity_id
_entity_poly.type
_entity_poly.pdbx_seq_one_letter_code
_entity_poly.pdbx_strand_id
1 'polypeptide(L)'
;MKDAIDFIERNLFNEIEMTAVARQACSSTFHFQRMFHMLTGFTVAEYIRKRRLTLAAQELSSSPIKVLDVSLKCGYDSPESFSKAFRKTHGVSPSRARDEGVIWIPVKKKE
;
A
#
# COMPACT_ATOMS: atom_id res chain seq x y z
N MET A 1 17.84 -0.51 -6.23
CA MET A 1 16.59 0.08 -5.68
C MET A 1 15.37 -0.52 -6.35
N LYS A 2 15.30 -0.54 -7.68
CA LYS A 2 14.22 -1.17 -8.45
C LYS A 2 13.88 -2.60 -7.98
N ASP A 3 14.87 -3.49 -7.87
CA ASP A 3 14.64 -4.88 -7.43
C ASP A 3 14.01 -4.99 -6.04
N ALA A 4 14.39 -4.10 -5.12
CA ALA A 4 13.80 -4.03 -3.79
C ALA A 4 12.34 -3.53 -3.83
N ILE A 5 12.03 -2.56 -4.70
CA ILE A 5 10.65 -2.10 -4.91
C ILE A 5 9.81 -3.21 -5.54
N ASP A 6 10.31 -3.90 -6.56
CA ASP A 6 9.64 -5.04 -7.18
C ASP A 6 9.41 -6.18 -6.17
N PHE A 7 10.38 -6.44 -5.30
CA PHE A 7 10.22 -7.40 -4.21
C PHE A 7 9.12 -6.98 -3.23
N ILE A 8 9.06 -5.71 -2.83
CA ILE A 8 7.98 -5.19 -1.99
C ILE A 8 6.63 -5.36 -2.68
N GLU A 9 6.51 -4.95 -3.95
CA GLU A 9 5.26 -4.99 -4.72
C GLU A 9 4.71 -6.42 -4.84
N ARG A 10 5.58 -7.41 -5.08
CA ARG A 10 5.20 -8.83 -5.17
C ARG A 10 4.73 -9.43 -3.83
N ASN A 11 5.16 -8.83 -2.72
CA ASN A 11 4.88 -9.33 -1.37
C ASN A 11 3.95 -8.41 -0.58
N LEU A 12 3.24 -7.48 -1.21
CA LEU A 12 2.44 -6.47 -0.52
C LEU A 12 1.46 -7.08 0.49
N PHE A 13 0.86 -8.23 0.23
CA PHE A 13 -0.09 -8.89 1.13
C PHE A 13 0.52 -10.01 2.00
N ASN A 14 1.83 -10.22 1.88
CA ASN A 14 2.58 -11.19 2.67
C ASN A 14 3.39 -10.48 3.75
N GLU A 15 4.03 -11.26 4.62
CA GLU A 15 5.01 -10.75 5.57
C GLU A 15 6.27 -10.27 4.82
N ILE A 16 6.71 -9.04 5.10
CA ILE A 16 7.89 -8.44 4.47
C ILE A 16 8.94 -8.16 5.54
N GLU A 17 9.97 -8.98 5.53
CA GLU A 17 11.19 -8.78 6.32
C GLU A 17 12.04 -7.67 5.70
N MET A 18 12.31 -6.59 6.44
CA MET A 18 13.11 -5.45 5.95
C MET A 18 14.53 -5.87 5.55
N THR A 19 15.09 -6.88 6.24
CA THR A 19 16.37 -7.49 5.92
C THR A 19 16.37 -8.13 4.53
N ALA A 20 15.29 -8.81 4.15
CA ALA A 20 15.11 -9.40 2.83
C ALA A 20 15.02 -8.32 1.74
N VAL A 21 14.27 -7.24 2.01
CA VAL A 21 14.17 -6.09 1.08
C VAL A 21 15.55 -5.44 0.86
N ALA A 22 16.30 -5.20 1.93
CA ALA A 22 17.61 -4.55 1.86
C ALA A 22 18.65 -5.41 1.12
N ARG A 23 18.56 -6.74 1.25
CA ARG A 23 19.37 -7.69 0.48
C ARG A 23 19.17 -7.56 -1.03
N GLN A 24 17.93 -7.31 -1.49
CA GLN A 24 17.67 -7.06 -2.93
C GLN A 24 18.34 -5.78 -3.45
N ALA A 25 18.69 -4.86 -2.56
CA ALA A 25 19.41 -3.63 -2.90
C ALA A 25 20.92 -3.71 -2.57
N CYS A 26 21.44 -4.90 -2.21
CA CYS A 26 22.82 -5.09 -1.74
C CYS A 26 23.23 -4.09 -0.63
N SER A 27 22.31 -3.78 0.27
CA SER A 27 22.48 -2.73 1.28
C SER A 27 22.12 -3.20 2.68
N SER A 28 22.57 -2.47 3.70
CA SER A 28 22.07 -2.66 5.06
C SER A 28 20.63 -2.13 5.17
N THR A 29 19.86 -2.64 6.12
CA THR A 29 18.48 -2.18 6.38
C THR A 29 18.42 -0.67 6.62
N PHE A 30 19.35 -0.14 7.42
CA PHE A 30 19.44 1.29 7.71
C PHE A 30 19.71 2.14 6.47
N HIS A 31 20.73 1.79 5.68
CA HIS A 31 21.07 2.53 4.47
C HIS A 31 19.94 2.45 3.44
N PHE A 32 19.33 1.27 3.27
CA PHE A 32 18.19 1.09 2.39
C PHE A 32 17.01 1.99 2.79
N GLN A 33 16.60 1.97 4.06
CA GLN A 33 15.48 2.79 4.53
C GLN A 33 15.75 4.29 4.35
N ARG A 34 16.98 4.75 4.64
CA ARG A 34 17.37 6.14 4.44
C ARG A 34 17.33 6.53 2.96
N MET A 35 17.93 5.72 2.08
CA MET A 35 17.91 5.97 0.63
C MET A 35 16.49 5.94 0.07
N PHE A 36 15.68 4.96 0.49
CA PHE A 36 14.29 4.84 0.08
C PHE A 36 13.49 6.08 0.46
N HIS A 37 13.64 6.56 1.71
CA HIS A 37 12.98 7.78 2.15
C HIS A 37 13.43 9.01 1.37
N MET A 38 14.74 9.17 1.14
CA MET A 38 15.27 10.29 0.34
C MET A 38 14.75 10.29 -1.10
N LEU A 39 14.55 9.11 -1.71
CA LEU A 39 14.12 8.99 -3.10
C LEU A 39 12.60 9.03 -3.28
N THR A 40 11.84 8.52 -2.30
CA THR A 40 10.39 8.38 -2.42
C THR A 40 9.61 9.42 -1.62
N GLY A 41 10.24 10.06 -0.63
CA GLY A 41 9.59 10.92 0.36
C GLY A 41 8.78 10.15 1.41
N PHE A 42 8.81 8.80 1.39
CA PHE A 42 8.04 7.95 2.30
C PHE A 42 8.92 6.93 2.98
N THR A 43 8.56 6.53 4.20
CA THR A 43 9.12 5.31 4.77
C THR A 43 8.62 4.10 3.97
N VAL A 44 9.37 2.99 4.00
CA VAL A 44 8.97 1.73 3.35
C VAL A 44 7.60 1.27 3.87
N ALA A 45 7.34 1.39 5.18
CA ALA A 45 6.07 1.03 5.79
C ALA A 45 4.91 1.93 5.32
N GLU A 46 5.14 3.22 5.09
CA GLU A 46 4.14 4.11 4.49
C GLU A 46 3.87 3.75 3.03
N TYR A 47 4.91 3.43 2.27
CA TYR A 47 4.78 3.01 0.88
C TYR A 47 3.91 1.74 0.79
N ILE A 48 4.23 0.70 1.56
CA ILE A 48 3.46 -0.56 1.62
C ILE A 48 1.99 -0.27 1.94
N ARG A 49 1.71 0.51 3.00
CA ARG A 49 0.34 0.84 3.39
C ARG A 49 -0.41 1.56 2.27
N LYS A 50 0.18 2.57 1.65
CA LYS A 50 -0.43 3.33 0.56
C LYS A 50 -0.70 2.46 -0.68
N ARG A 51 0.22 1.54 -1.00
CA ARG A 51 0.05 0.60 -2.11
C ARG A 51 -1.07 -0.40 -1.82
N ARG A 52 -1.13 -0.97 -0.61
CA ARG A 52 -2.27 -1.82 -0.18
C ARG A 52 -3.61 -1.11 -0.30
N LEU A 53 -3.71 0.14 0.17
CA LEU A 53 -4.93 0.95 0.05
C LEU A 53 -5.33 1.20 -1.41
N THR A 54 -4.34 1.42 -2.29
CA THR A 54 -4.59 1.59 -3.73
C THR A 54 -5.14 0.32 -4.36
N LEU A 55 -4.57 -0.85 -4.04
CA LEU A 55 -5.07 -2.13 -4.53
C LEU A 55 -6.47 -2.44 -3.97
N ALA A 56 -6.72 -2.10 -2.71
CA ALA A 56 -8.04 -2.17 -2.11
C ALA A 56 -9.07 -1.31 -2.85
N ALA A 57 -8.70 -0.09 -3.25
CA ALA A 57 -9.58 0.77 -4.04
C ALA A 57 -9.93 0.13 -5.39
N GLN A 58 -8.95 -0.48 -6.06
CA GLN A 58 -9.17 -1.23 -7.29
C GLN A 58 -10.13 -2.39 -7.08
N GLU A 59 -9.88 -3.25 -6.09
CA GLU A 59 -10.76 -4.40 -5.80
C GLU A 59 -12.18 -3.98 -5.42
N LEU A 60 -12.35 -2.90 -4.65
CA LEU A 60 -13.66 -2.36 -4.29
C LEU A 60 -14.42 -1.80 -5.50
N SER A 61 -13.71 -1.24 -6.48
CA SER A 61 -14.31 -0.71 -7.71
C SER A 61 -14.63 -1.78 -8.74
N SER A 62 -13.89 -2.90 -8.74
CA SER A 62 -14.01 -3.95 -9.76
C SER A 62 -14.78 -5.19 -9.29
N SER A 63 -15.12 -5.30 -8.01
CA SER A 63 -15.76 -6.49 -7.44
C SER A 63 -16.71 -6.16 -6.27
N PRO A 64 -17.69 -7.03 -5.99
CA PRO A 64 -18.63 -6.84 -4.88
C PRO A 64 -18.04 -7.18 -3.49
N ILE A 65 -16.72 -7.26 -3.35
CA ILE A 65 -16.04 -7.63 -2.10
C ILE A 65 -16.43 -6.69 -0.95
N LYS A 66 -16.65 -7.23 0.27
CA LYS A 66 -17.04 -6.39 1.40
C LYS A 66 -15.86 -5.55 1.88
N VAL A 67 -16.15 -4.34 2.35
CA VAL A 67 -15.15 -3.43 2.93
C VAL A 67 -14.41 -4.09 4.11
N LEU A 68 -15.10 -4.92 4.89
CA LEU A 68 -14.51 -5.69 5.98
C LEU A 68 -13.41 -6.66 5.47
N ASP A 69 -13.70 -7.44 4.44
CA ASP A 69 -12.76 -8.41 3.88
C ASP A 69 -11.51 -7.71 3.33
N VAL A 70 -11.70 -6.59 2.62
CA VAL A 70 -10.60 -5.78 2.09
C VAL A 70 -9.78 -5.14 3.21
N SER A 71 -10.42 -4.69 4.29
CA SER A 71 -9.70 -4.12 5.44
C SER A 71 -8.78 -5.14 6.10
N LEU A 72 -9.26 -6.36 6.30
CA LEU A 72 -8.48 -7.45 6.89
C LEU A 72 -7.31 -7.82 5.97
N LYS A 73 -7.54 -7.93 4.66
CA LYS A 73 -6.50 -8.20 3.66
C LYS A 73 -5.40 -7.12 3.66
N CYS A 74 -5.74 -5.87 3.94
CA CYS A 74 -4.78 -4.78 4.04
C CYS A 74 -3.99 -4.76 5.37
N GLY A 75 -4.34 -5.62 6.32
CA GLY A 75 -3.73 -5.68 7.66
C GLY A 75 -4.32 -4.68 8.64
N TYR A 76 -5.62 -4.37 8.54
CA TYR A 76 -6.34 -3.56 9.51
C TYR A 76 -7.30 -4.43 10.33
N ASP A 77 -7.23 -4.32 11.66
CA ASP A 77 -8.10 -5.05 12.59
C ASP A 77 -9.53 -4.47 12.68
N SER A 78 -9.73 -3.23 12.24
CA SER A 78 -11.05 -2.58 12.20
C SER A 78 -11.31 -1.89 10.85
N PRO A 79 -12.54 -2.05 10.28
CA PRO A 79 -13.00 -1.31 9.11
C PRO A 79 -12.96 0.22 9.27
N GLU A 80 -13.07 0.74 10.49
CA GLU A 80 -13.07 2.17 10.78
C GLU A 80 -11.66 2.74 10.61
N SER A 81 -10.66 2.04 11.17
CA SER A 81 -9.24 2.36 11.00
C SER A 81 -8.83 2.32 9.53
N PHE A 82 -9.29 1.30 8.80
CA PHE A 82 -9.12 1.20 7.36
C PHE A 82 -9.78 2.38 6.63
N SER A 83 -11.05 2.66 6.92
CA SER A 83 -11.81 3.73 6.26
C SER A 83 -11.16 5.11 6.46
N LYS A 84 -10.63 5.37 7.66
CA LYS A 84 -9.90 6.62 7.97
C LYS A 84 -8.61 6.72 7.16
N ALA A 85 -7.83 5.65 7.08
CA ALA A 85 -6.58 5.61 6.30
C ALA A 85 -6.84 5.70 4.79
N PHE A 86 -7.87 5.00 4.31
CA PHE A 86 -8.31 5.00 2.92
C PHE A 86 -8.75 6.41 2.51
N ARG A 87 -9.62 7.06 3.27
CA ARG A 87 -10.07 8.43 3.00
C ARG A 87 -8.92 9.42 3.02
N LYS A 88 -7.98 9.29 3.96
CA LYS A 88 -6.78 10.14 4.02
C LYS A 88 -5.90 9.98 2.77
N THR A 89 -5.87 8.79 2.17
CA THR A 89 -5.01 8.48 1.02
C THR A 89 -5.68 8.81 -0.32
N HIS A 90 -6.98 8.51 -0.43
CA HIS A 90 -7.71 8.52 -1.70
C HIS A 90 -8.75 9.65 -1.82
N GLY A 91 -9.05 10.36 -0.72
CA GLY A 91 -10.00 11.46 -0.67
C GLY A 91 -11.47 11.03 -0.47
N VAL A 92 -11.79 9.76 -0.69
CA VAL A 92 -13.16 9.21 -0.59
C VAL A 92 -13.23 8.05 0.40
N SER A 93 -14.43 7.67 0.87
CA SER A 93 -14.58 6.48 1.71
C SER A 93 -14.52 5.19 0.88
N PRO A 94 -14.15 4.05 1.47
CA PRO A 94 -14.14 2.75 0.77
C PRO A 94 -15.49 2.40 0.12
N SER A 95 -16.60 2.67 0.81
CA SER A 95 -17.95 2.39 0.28
C SER A 95 -18.26 3.25 -0.95
N ARG A 96 -17.81 4.52 -0.98
CA ARG A 96 -18.00 5.39 -2.15
C ARG A 96 -17.07 5.04 -3.31
N ALA A 97 -15.91 4.44 -3.06
CA ALA A 97 -15.01 4.01 -4.13
C ALA A 97 -15.62 2.93 -5.04
N ARG A 98 -16.72 2.30 -4.62
CA ARG A 98 -17.51 1.35 -5.42
C ARG A 98 -18.49 2.05 -6.39
N ASP A 99 -18.91 3.27 -6.09
CA ASP A 99 -19.95 3.94 -6.87
C ASP A 99 -19.41 4.28 -8.27
N GLU A 100 -20.20 3.98 -9.31
CA GLU A 100 -19.84 4.31 -10.69
C GLU A 100 -19.58 5.82 -10.84
N GLY A 101 -18.45 6.18 -11.46
CA GLY A 101 -18.04 7.56 -11.69
C GLY A 101 -17.23 8.21 -10.55
N VAL A 102 -16.99 7.51 -9.43
CA VAL A 102 -16.13 8.04 -8.36
C VAL A 102 -14.65 7.93 -8.74
N ILE A 103 -13.99 9.08 -8.89
CA ILE A 103 -12.55 9.17 -9.11
C ILE A 103 -11.85 9.24 -7.75
N TRP A 104 -10.99 8.27 -7.47
CA TRP A 104 -10.10 8.25 -6.31
C TRP A 104 -8.64 8.39 -6.75
N ILE A 105 -7.79 8.94 -5.87
CA ILE A 105 -6.39 9.26 -6.22
C ILE A 105 -5.52 8.01 -6.07
N PRO A 106 -4.98 7.38 -7.14
CA PRO A 106 -4.13 6.21 -7.01
C PRO A 106 -2.72 6.59 -6.54
N VAL A 107 -2.16 5.82 -5.60
CA VAL A 107 -0.72 5.91 -5.30
C VAL A 107 0.02 5.01 -6.28
N LYS A 108 0.67 5.60 -7.27
CA LYS A 108 1.40 4.86 -8.31
C LYS A 108 2.59 4.08 -7.74
N LYS A 109 2.88 2.93 -8.34
CA LYS A 109 4.14 2.20 -8.14
C LYS A 109 5.29 3.17 -8.45
N LYS A 110 6.33 3.15 -7.63
CA LYS A 110 7.59 3.85 -7.94
C LYS A 110 8.43 2.99 -8.88
N GLU A 111 8.93 3.61 -9.96
CA GLU A 111 9.83 3.00 -10.96
C GLU A 111 11.31 3.14 -10.56
#